data_AF-A0A1Q8V6Z9-F1
#
_entry.id   AF-A0A1Q8V6Z9-F1
#
_cell.length_a   1.000
_cell.length_b   1.000
_cell.length_c   1.000
_cell.angle_alpha   90.00
_cell.angle_beta   90.00
_cell.angle_gamma   90.00
#
_symmetry.space_group_name_H-M   'P 1'
#
loop_
_entity.id
_entity.type
_entity.pdbx_description
1 polymer ?
#
loop_
_entity_poly.entity_id
_entity_poly.type
_entity_poly.pdbx_seq_one_letter_code
_entity_poly.pdbx_strand_id
1 'polypeptide(L)'
;MPYPGGPAPYGAPNQFGQFGPPPLTPDIAPQLGASFGEAVKRYFQRYAQFSGYASRSEYWWVALFNGLIGVGLYFLLFIFIGMSEVSGSSGDDMGTGAVIGMIVISLLFFAYAIATFVPNLALTVRRLHDVGKSGAWWFIQLIPFGVGAIWFLILMASESRPDLYRPEWS
;
A
#
# COMPACT_ATOMS: atom_id res chain seq x y z
N MET A 1 1.12 38.61 14.24
CA MET A 1 0.34 38.08 13.10
C MET A 1 0.12 36.60 13.37
N PRO A 2 -1.12 36.11 13.55
CA PRO A 2 -1.35 34.69 13.81
C PRO A 2 -1.00 33.89 12.55
N TYR A 3 -0.27 32.79 12.74
CA TYR A 3 0.09 31.84 11.68
C TYR A 3 -1.18 31.30 11.00
N PRO A 4 -1.23 31.11 9.66
CA PRO A 4 -2.35 30.45 9.03
C PRO A 4 -2.44 29.03 9.60
N GLY A 5 -3.56 28.72 10.25
CA GLY A 5 -3.82 27.39 10.80
C GLY A 5 -3.69 26.33 9.71
N GLY A 6 -3.09 25.19 10.07
CA GLY A 6 -3.02 24.03 9.18
C GLY A 6 -4.44 23.60 8.71
N PRO A 7 -4.52 22.86 7.59
CA PRO A 7 -5.80 22.45 7.03
C PRO A 7 -6.68 21.75 8.08
N ALA A 8 -7.95 22.16 8.15
CA ALA A 8 -8.91 21.68 9.14
C ALA A 8 -9.08 20.14 9.05
N PRO A 9 -9.20 19.43 10.19
CA PRO A 9 -9.44 17.99 10.20
C PRO A 9 -10.74 17.62 9.47
N TYR A 10 -10.72 16.51 8.74
CA TYR A 10 -11.92 15.93 8.14
C TYR A 10 -13.02 15.75 9.20
N GLY A 11 -14.17 16.40 8.99
CA GLY A 11 -15.35 16.26 9.86
C GLY A 11 -15.44 17.21 11.05
N ALA A 12 -14.53 18.18 11.22
CA ALA A 12 -14.72 19.23 12.23
C ALA A 12 -15.84 20.21 11.79
N PRO A 13 -16.84 20.51 12.64
CA PRO A 13 -17.76 21.61 12.37
C PRO A 13 -16.96 22.92 12.38
N ASN A 14 -16.73 23.49 11.20
CA ASN A 14 -16.10 24.79 11.09
C ASN A 14 -17.03 25.84 11.72
N GLN A 15 -16.62 26.43 12.85
CA GLN A 15 -17.42 27.42 13.60
C GLN A 15 -17.69 28.73 12.84
N PHE A 16 -17.26 28.86 11.58
CA PHE A 16 -17.25 30.12 10.82
C PHE A 16 -17.82 30.04 9.40
N GLY A 17 -18.69 29.06 9.08
CA GLY A 17 -19.55 29.14 7.89
C GLY A 17 -18.86 29.30 6.52
N GLN A 18 -17.56 29.00 6.40
CA GLN A 18 -16.78 29.26 5.20
C GLN A 18 -16.04 27.98 4.77
N PHE A 19 -16.45 27.45 3.61
CA PHE A 19 -15.70 26.53 2.73
C PHE A 19 -14.83 25.45 3.41
N GLY A 20 -15.45 24.57 4.20
CA GLY A 20 -14.86 23.25 4.49
C GLY A 20 -15.22 22.25 3.38
N PRO A 21 -14.37 21.25 3.08
CA PRO A 21 -14.76 20.17 2.18
C PRO A 21 -16.00 19.44 2.74
N PRO A 22 -16.89 18.93 1.88
CA PRO A 22 -18.12 18.27 2.32
C PRO A 22 -17.79 17.12 3.29
N PRO A 23 -18.63 16.91 4.33
CA PRO A 23 -18.43 15.82 5.27
C PRO A 23 -18.46 14.48 4.54
N LEU A 24 -17.37 13.72 4.64
CA LEU A 24 -17.30 12.38 4.06
C LEU A 24 -18.04 11.40 4.96
N THR A 25 -18.73 10.44 4.36
CA THR A 25 -19.31 9.34 5.11
C THR A 25 -18.18 8.54 5.78
N PRO A 26 -18.39 7.98 6.99
CA PRO A 26 -17.34 7.33 7.77
C PRO A 26 -16.66 6.16 7.04
N ASP A 27 -17.37 5.54 6.10
CA ASP A 27 -16.81 4.52 5.23
C ASP A 27 -15.76 5.13 4.29
N ILE A 28 -16.02 6.25 3.62
CA ILE A 28 -15.18 6.85 2.56
C ILE A 28 -14.01 7.69 3.12
N ALA A 29 -14.16 8.25 4.32
CA ALA A 29 -13.18 9.14 4.95
C ALA A 29 -11.79 8.49 5.19
N PRO A 30 -10.69 9.26 5.11
CA PRO A 30 -9.37 8.77 5.49
C PRO A 30 -9.26 8.62 7.02
N GLN A 31 -8.68 7.51 7.50
CA GLN A 31 -8.44 7.31 8.93
C GLN A 31 -7.17 8.04 9.38
N LEU A 32 -7.32 9.23 9.96
CA LEU A 32 -6.22 10.00 10.50
C LEU A 32 -5.67 9.32 11.76
N GLY A 33 -4.37 9.00 11.77
CA GLY A 33 -3.72 8.43 12.96
C GLY A 33 -4.04 6.97 13.23
N ALA A 34 -4.42 6.20 12.19
CA ALA A 34 -4.67 4.76 12.30
C ALA A 34 -3.53 4.03 13.02
N SER A 35 -3.87 3.18 13.98
CA SER A 35 -2.93 2.23 14.56
C SER A 35 -2.61 1.10 13.56
N PHE A 36 -1.50 0.40 13.77
CA PHE A 36 -1.09 -0.71 12.89
C PHE A 36 -2.20 -1.75 12.67
N GLY A 37 -2.83 -2.21 13.77
CA GLY A 37 -3.88 -3.22 13.70
C GLY A 37 -5.14 -2.74 12.98
N GLU A 38 -5.52 -1.47 13.17
CA GLU A 38 -6.66 -0.87 12.46
C GLU A 38 -6.39 -0.71 10.97
N ALA A 39 -5.19 -0.28 10.59
CA ALA A 39 -4.80 -0.16 9.18
C ALA A 39 -4.83 -1.52 8.47
N VAL A 40 -4.27 -2.57 9.09
CA VAL A 40 -4.29 -3.93 8.54
C VAL A 40 -5.71 -4.50 8.50
N LYS A 41 -6.52 -4.29 9.54
CA LYS A 41 -7.93 -4.70 9.54
C LYS A 41 -8.69 -4.02 8.41
N ARG A 42 -8.54 -2.70 8.26
CA ARG A 42 -9.22 -1.92 7.20
C ARG A 42 -8.74 -2.33 5.82
N TYR A 43 -7.47 -2.68 5.66
CA TYR A 43 -6.92 -3.19 4.41
C TYR A 43 -7.65 -4.45 3.93
N PHE A 44 -7.86 -5.44 4.82
CA PHE A 44 -8.61 -6.64 4.47
C PHE A 44 -10.13 -6.41 4.37
N GLN A 45 -10.69 -5.46 5.13
CA GLN A 45 -12.10 -5.10 5.01
C GLN A 45 -12.42 -4.39 3.68
N ARG A 46 -11.49 -3.56 3.19
CA ARG A 46 -11.63 -2.77 1.95
C ARG A 46 -10.80 -3.36 0.83
N TYR A 47 -10.86 -4.69 0.70
CA TYR A 47 -9.98 -5.48 -0.15
C TYR A 47 -10.05 -5.08 -1.63
N ALA A 48 -11.24 -4.81 -2.18
CA ALA A 48 -11.42 -4.42 -3.58
C ALA A 48 -12.15 -3.07 -3.72
N GLN A 49 -12.08 -2.21 -2.70
CA GLN A 49 -12.72 -0.91 -2.72
C GLN A 49 -11.74 0.16 -3.20
N PHE A 50 -11.91 0.58 -4.46
CA PHE A 50 -11.11 1.64 -5.09
C PHE A 50 -11.62 3.05 -4.79
N SER A 51 -12.86 3.15 -4.27
CA SER A 51 -13.46 4.42 -3.91
C SER A 51 -13.05 4.85 -2.49
N GLY A 52 -13.03 6.16 -2.27
CA GLY A 52 -12.64 6.82 -1.04
C GLY A 52 -11.17 7.13 -0.91
N TYR A 53 -10.79 7.44 0.33
CA TYR A 53 -9.53 8.09 0.66
C TYR A 53 -8.79 7.30 1.72
N ALA A 54 -7.46 7.26 1.60
CA ALA A 54 -6.59 6.60 2.56
C ALA A 54 -5.56 7.62 3.06
N SER A 55 -5.41 7.72 4.39
CA SER A 55 -4.44 8.62 5.00
C SER A 55 -3.01 8.10 4.82
N ARG A 56 -2.02 8.98 5.07
CA ARG A 56 -0.60 8.58 5.09
C ARG A 56 -0.32 7.42 6.06
N SER A 57 -0.88 7.46 7.27
CA SER A 57 -0.62 6.44 8.28
C SER A 57 -1.22 5.09 7.90
N GLU A 58 -2.42 5.07 7.31
CA GLU A 58 -3.03 3.84 6.80
C GLU A 58 -2.17 3.20 5.70
N TYR A 59 -1.69 4.02 4.76
CA TYR A 59 -0.82 3.54 3.68
C TYR A 59 0.51 2.98 4.21
N TRP A 60 1.22 3.72 5.06
CA TRP A 60 2.55 3.33 5.52
C TRP A 60 2.53 2.13 6.46
N TRP A 61 1.50 1.94 7.29
CA TRP A 61 1.37 0.73 8.10
C TRP A 61 1.15 -0.52 7.26
N VAL A 62 0.31 -0.42 6.21
CA VAL A 62 0.09 -1.53 5.29
C VAL A 62 1.33 -1.79 4.43
N ALA A 63 2.04 -0.75 4.00
CA ALA A 63 3.31 -0.89 3.30
C ALA A 63 4.34 -1.61 4.18
N LEU A 64 4.42 -1.29 5.46
CA LEU A 64 5.28 -1.98 6.42
C LEU A 64 4.85 -3.44 6.63
N PHE A 65 3.55 -3.70 6.76
CA PHE A 65 3.01 -5.07 6.88
C PHE A 65 3.39 -5.93 5.67
N ASN A 66 3.13 -5.45 4.45
CA ASN A 66 3.49 -6.14 3.22
C ASN A 66 5.02 -6.28 3.09
N GLY A 67 5.78 -5.26 3.49
CA GLY A 67 7.24 -5.29 3.51
C GLY A 67 7.79 -6.36 4.43
N LEU A 68 7.25 -6.51 5.64
CA LEU A 68 7.67 -7.52 6.60
C LEU A 68 7.37 -8.95 6.10
N ILE A 69 6.19 -9.16 5.50
CA ILE A 69 5.86 -10.44 4.88
C ILE A 69 6.81 -10.73 3.70
N GLY A 70 7.07 -9.73 2.85
CA GLY A 70 8.02 -9.84 1.75
C GLY A 70 9.42 -10.23 2.22
N VAL A 71 9.95 -9.56 3.25
CA VAL A 71 11.24 -9.90 3.86
C VAL A 71 11.24 -11.35 4.39
N GLY A 72 10.18 -11.78 5.07
CA GLY A 72 10.05 -13.16 5.54
C GLY A 72 10.06 -14.19 4.40
N LEU A 73 9.37 -13.91 3.29
CA LEU A 73 9.35 -14.76 2.10
C LEU A 73 10.72 -14.83 1.40
N TYR A 74 11.41 -13.69 1.25
CA TYR A 74 12.76 -13.66 0.69
C TYR A 74 13.77 -14.39 1.57
N PHE A 75 13.64 -14.25 2.89
CA PHE A 75 14.50 -14.96 3.85
C PHE A 75 14.28 -16.47 3.79
N LEU A 76 13.03 -16.92 3.69
CA LEU A 76 12.69 -18.34 3.50
C LEU A 76 13.30 -18.87 2.20
N LEU A 77 13.16 -18.14 1.10
CA LEU A 77 13.75 -18.50 -0.19
C LEU A 77 15.28 -18.60 -0.09
N PHE A 78 15.93 -17.63 0.56
CA PHE A 78 17.37 -17.61 0.78
C PHE A 78 17.85 -18.83 1.57
N ILE A 79 17.16 -19.19 2.66
CA ILE A 79 17.46 -20.40 3.44
C ILE A 79 17.29 -21.64 2.58
N PHE A 80 16.20 -21.75 1.82
CA PHE A 80 15.93 -22.94 1.02
C PHE A 80 17.01 -23.17 -0.04
N ILE A 81 17.39 -22.11 -0.77
CA ILE A 81 18.46 -22.17 -1.78
C ILE A 81 19.80 -22.52 -1.10
N GLY A 82 20.18 -21.80 -0.03
CA GLY A 82 21.44 -22.07 0.68
C GLY A 82 21.52 -23.48 1.28
N MET A 83 20.42 -24.00 1.81
CA MET A 83 20.33 -25.38 2.34
C MET A 83 20.42 -26.43 1.22
N SER A 84 19.86 -26.14 0.03
CA SER A 84 19.93 -27.04 -1.12
C SER A 84 21.35 -27.20 -1.67
N GLU A 85 22.16 -26.13 -1.62
CA GLU A 85 23.57 -26.18 -2.01
C GLU A 85 24.43 -26.94 -0.99
N VAL A 86 24.21 -26.74 0.31
CA VAL A 86 24.93 -27.44 1.38
C VAL A 86 24.60 -28.94 1.42
N SER A 87 23.39 -29.32 1.01
CA SER A 87 22.93 -30.71 0.97
C SER A 87 23.30 -31.44 -0.33
N GLY A 88 23.87 -30.73 -1.31
CA GLY A 88 24.29 -31.28 -2.60
C GLY A 88 25.57 -32.09 -2.47
N SER A 89 25.49 -33.40 -2.72
CA SER A 89 26.65 -34.18 -3.17
C SER A 89 27.14 -33.58 -4.48
N SER A 90 28.45 -33.30 -4.58
CA SER A 90 29.14 -32.73 -5.74
C SER A 90 28.73 -33.35 -7.09
N GLY A 91 27.71 -32.77 -7.74
CA GLY A 91 27.21 -33.17 -9.04
C GLY A 91 26.16 -32.18 -9.54
N ASP A 92 26.12 -31.95 -10.85
CA ASP A 92 25.29 -30.93 -11.53
C ASP A 92 23.78 -31.25 -11.53
N ASP A 93 23.36 -32.34 -10.90
CA ASP A 93 21.98 -32.83 -10.90
C ASP A 93 21.20 -32.32 -9.67
N MET A 94 20.27 -31.39 -9.89
CA MET A 94 19.28 -31.02 -8.88
C MET A 94 18.39 -32.22 -8.54
N GLY A 95 18.48 -32.73 -7.31
CA GLY A 95 17.63 -33.82 -6.83
C GLY A 95 16.13 -33.46 -6.89
N THR A 96 15.28 -34.42 -7.27
CA THR A 96 13.83 -34.23 -7.47
C THR A 96 13.14 -33.57 -6.27
N GLY A 97 13.57 -33.86 -5.04
CA GLY A 97 13.03 -33.22 -3.82
C GLY A 97 13.31 -31.72 -3.73
N ALA A 98 14.49 -31.26 -4.18
CA ALA A 98 14.84 -29.85 -4.22
C ALA A 98 14.00 -29.11 -5.27
N VAL A 99 13.80 -29.73 -6.44
CA VAL A 99 12.93 -29.18 -7.51
C VAL A 99 11.49 -29.04 -7.03
N ILE A 100 10.94 -30.06 -6.38
CA ILE A 100 9.58 -30.01 -5.81
C ILE A 100 9.49 -28.89 -4.75
N GLY A 101 10.48 -28.76 -3.87
CA GLY A 101 10.49 -27.70 -2.86
C GLY A 101 10.54 -26.29 -3.47
N MET A 102 11.36 -26.08 -4.52
CA MET A 102 11.40 -24.81 -5.26
C MET A 102 10.04 -24.49 -5.90
N ILE A 103 9.38 -25.48 -6.52
CA ILE A 103 8.06 -25.31 -7.12
C ILE A 103 7.04 -24.91 -6.06
N VAL A 104 7.00 -25.61 -4.92
CA VAL A 104 6.06 -25.31 -3.83
C VAL A 104 6.25 -23.90 -3.29
N ILE A 105 7.51 -23.49 -3.01
CA ILE A 105 7.82 -22.13 -2.52
C ILE A 105 7.42 -21.08 -3.56
N SER A 106 7.69 -21.33 -4.83
CA SER A 106 7.34 -20.42 -5.93
C SER A 106 5.82 -20.26 -6.06
N LEU A 107 5.06 -21.36 -5.93
CA LEU A 107 3.60 -21.32 -5.95
C LEU A 107 3.02 -20.57 -4.75
N LEU A 108 3.59 -20.73 -3.55
CA LEU A 108 3.18 -19.97 -2.37
C LEU A 108 3.42 -18.47 -2.55
N PHE A 109 4.59 -18.09 -3.07
CA PHE A 109 4.90 -16.70 -3.38
C PHE A 109 3.93 -16.12 -4.41
N PHE A 110 3.67 -16.86 -5.48
CA PHE A 110 2.74 -16.44 -6.53
C PHE A 110 1.30 -16.29 -6.01
N ALA A 111 0.82 -17.22 -5.19
CA ALA A 111 -0.49 -17.14 -4.56
C ALA A 111 -0.61 -15.91 -3.65
N TYR A 112 0.41 -15.64 -2.83
CA TYR A 112 0.46 -14.44 -1.99
C TYR A 112 0.48 -13.15 -2.82
N ALA A 113 1.26 -13.12 -3.89
CA ALA A 113 1.35 -11.96 -4.79
C ALA A 113 -0.02 -11.63 -5.39
N ILE A 114 -0.75 -12.64 -5.89
CA ILE A 114 -2.11 -12.44 -6.43
C ILE A 114 -3.09 -11.99 -5.33
N ALA A 115 -3.06 -12.64 -4.16
CA ALA A 115 -3.94 -12.33 -3.04
C ALA A 115 -3.71 -10.92 -2.46
N THR A 116 -2.53 -10.33 -2.64
CA THR A 116 -2.25 -8.97 -2.16
C THR A 116 -2.24 -7.94 -3.27
N PHE A 117 -2.24 -8.34 -4.54
CA PHE A 117 -2.18 -7.42 -5.67
C PHE A 117 -3.38 -6.47 -5.71
N VAL A 118 -4.60 -7.02 -5.68
CA VAL A 118 -5.85 -6.25 -5.73
C VAL A 118 -5.97 -5.26 -4.56
N PRO A 119 -5.81 -5.66 -3.29
CA PRO A 119 -5.94 -4.74 -2.17
C PRO A 119 -4.82 -3.70 -2.10
N ASN A 120 -3.59 -4.03 -2.52
CA ASN A 120 -2.53 -3.03 -2.65
C ASN A 120 -2.88 -1.96 -3.70
N LEU A 121 -3.38 -2.39 -4.86
CA LEU A 121 -3.81 -1.45 -5.90
C LEU A 121 -4.96 -0.56 -5.40
N ALA A 122 -5.96 -1.15 -4.75
CA ALA A 122 -7.09 -0.42 -4.19
C ALA A 122 -6.65 0.62 -3.15
N LEU A 123 -5.74 0.25 -2.24
CA LEU A 123 -5.18 1.16 -1.24
C LEU A 123 -4.39 2.30 -1.88
N THR A 124 -3.56 2.00 -2.88
CA THR A 124 -2.78 3.01 -3.60
C THR A 124 -3.68 4.00 -4.33
N VAL A 125 -4.74 3.53 -5.00
CA VAL A 125 -5.70 4.40 -5.68
C VAL A 125 -6.39 5.33 -4.67
N ARG A 126 -6.85 4.80 -3.54
CA ARG A 126 -7.43 5.61 -2.45
C ARG A 126 -6.44 6.64 -1.90
N ARG A 127 -5.16 6.30 -1.83
CA ARG A 127 -4.11 7.22 -1.39
C ARG A 127 -3.81 8.30 -2.43
N LEU A 128 -3.84 7.96 -3.72
CA LEU A 128 -3.72 8.96 -4.80
C LEU A 128 -4.89 9.95 -4.76
N HIS A 129 -6.11 9.47 -4.54
CA HIS A 129 -7.29 10.34 -4.36
C HIS A 129 -7.11 11.30 -3.18
N ASP A 130 -6.51 10.84 -2.08
CA ASP A 130 -6.20 11.65 -0.88
C ASP A 130 -5.15 12.75 -1.12
N VAL A 131 -4.32 12.61 -2.17
CA VAL A 131 -3.36 13.64 -2.61
C VAL A 131 -3.94 14.51 -3.75
N GLY A 132 -5.20 14.26 -4.15
CA GLY A 132 -5.86 14.99 -5.24
C GLY A 132 -5.45 14.52 -6.64
N LYS A 133 -4.94 13.28 -6.78
CA LYS A 133 -4.54 12.67 -8.05
C LYS A 133 -5.45 11.49 -8.39
N SER A 134 -5.74 11.30 -9.68
CA SER A 134 -6.51 10.13 -10.12
C SER A 134 -5.70 8.84 -10.01
N GLY A 135 -6.38 7.69 -9.91
CA GLY A 135 -5.72 6.37 -9.88
C GLY A 135 -4.80 6.07 -11.06
N ALA A 136 -4.98 6.75 -12.21
CA ALA A 136 -4.09 6.63 -13.37
C ALA A 136 -2.63 7.05 -13.08
N TRP A 137 -2.41 7.87 -12.05
CA TRP A 137 -1.06 8.21 -11.58
C TRP A 137 -0.29 7.01 -11.04
N TRP A 138 -0.94 5.86 -10.83
CA TRP A 138 -0.25 4.61 -10.54
C TRP A 138 0.72 4.21 -11.67
N PHE A 139 0.40 4.51 -12.94
CA PHE A 139 1.21 4.14 -14.10
C PHE A 139 2.52 4.92 -14.24
N ILE A 140 2.75 5.97 -13.46
CA ILE A 140 4.03 6.70 -13.49
C ILE A 140 5.21 5.82 -13.10
N GLN A 141 4.96 4.72 -12.37
CA GLN A 141 5.97 3.74 -12.02
C GLN A 141 6.54 3.01 -13.25
N LEU A 142 5.87 3.05 -14.41
CA LEU A 142 6.36 2.50 -15.67
C LEU A 142 7.45 3.37 -16.31
N ILE A 143 7.70 4.58 -15.79
CA ILE A 143 8.79 5.44 -16.28
C ILE A 143 10.13 4.79 -15.88
N PRO A 144 10.99 4.47 -16.87
CA PRO A 144 12.26 3.79 -16.60
C PRO A 144 13.24 4.67 -15.81
N PHE A 145 14.34 4.08 -15.37
CA PHE A 145 15.40 4.73 -14.58
C PHE A 145 15.00 5.18 -13.17
N GLY A 146 13.92 4.63 -12.60
CA GLY A 146 13.54 4.85 -11.21
C GLY A 146 12.94 6.23 -10.89
N VAL A 147 12.91 7.15 -11.85
CA VAL A 147 12.32 8.49 -11.69
C VAL A 147 10.83 8.38 -11.33
N GLY A 148 10.11 7.47 -12.01
CA GLY A 148 8.71 7.18 -11.73
C GLY A 148 8.48 6.68 -10.30
N ALA A 149 9.36 5.78 -9.82
CA ALA A 149 9.27 5.22 -8.48
C ALA A 149 9.54 6.27 -7.39
N ILE A 150 10.56 7.11 -7.56
CA ILE A 150 10.88 8.20 -6.62
C ILE A 150 9.71 9.18 -6.54
N TRP A 151 9.17 9.61 -7.69
CA TRP A 151 8.02 10.50 -7.71
C TRP A 151 6.79 9.89 -7.05
N PHE A 152 6.53 8.60 -7.33
CA PHE A 152 5.44 7.86 -6.71
C PHE A 152 5.60 7.79 -5.19
N LEU A 153 6.80 7.54 -4.67
CA LEU A 153 7.08 7.57 -3.23
C LEU A 153 6.83 8.95 -2.62
N ILE A 154 7.22 10.03 -3.31
CA ILE A 154 6.93 11.40 -2.86
C ILE A 154 5.41 11.62 -2.76
N LEU A 155 4.63 11.16 -3.73
CA LEU A 155 3.17 11.25 -3.66
C LEU A 155 2.62 10.46 -2.48
N MET A 156 3.11 9.25 -2.23
CA MET A 156 2.65 8.43 -1.10
C MET A 156 3.03 9.02 0.26
N ALA A 157 4.12 9.78 0.34
CA ALA A 157 4.58 10.49 1.54
C ALA A 157 3.95 11.88 1.75
N SER A 158 3.34 12.46 0.71
CA SER A 158 2.81 13.84 0.74
C SER A 158 1.67 14.03 1.75
N GLU A 159 1.38 15.26 2.14
CA GLU A 159 0.23 15.52 3.01
C GLU A 159 -1.10 15.29 2.28
N SER A 160 -2.12 14.89 3.04
CA SER A 160 -3.49 14.78 2.54
C SER A 160 -3.98 16.17 2.11
N ARG A 161 -4.64 16.25 0.95
CA ARG A 161 -5.16 17.50 0.38
C ARG A 161 -6.69 17.48 0.36
N PRO A 162 -7.34 17.73 1.51
CA PRO A 162 -8.79 17.65 1.64
C PRO A 162 -9.52 18.72 0.80
N ASP A 163 -8.83 19.80 0.45
CA ASP A 163 -9.26 20.86 -0.45
C ASP A 163 -9.46 20.39 -1.91
N LEU A 164 -8.80 19.32 -2.33
CA LEU A 164 -8.88 18.77 -3.69
C LEU A 164 -9.87 17.60 -3.80
N TYR A 165 -10.81 17.51 -2.87
CA TYR A 165 -11.84 16.48 -2.84
C TYR A 165 -12.68 16.46 -4.12
N ARG A 166 -13.05 15.25 -4.57
CA ARG A 166 -13.90 15.05 -5.74
C ARG A 166 -14.99 14.01 -5.47
N PRO A 167 -16.27 14.35 -5.70
CA PRO A 167 -17.38 13.45 -5.40
C PRO A 167 -17.40 12.18 -6.28
N GLU A 168 -16.80 12.21 -7.46
CA GLU A 168 -16.69 11.01 -8.32
C GLU A 168 -15.71 9.94 -7.80
N TRP A 169 -14.89 10.26 -6.80
CA TRP A 169 -13.97 9.31 -6.15
C TRP A 169 -14.52 8.70 -4.87
N SER A 170 -15.71 9.13 -4.43
CA SER A 170 -16.42 8.64 -3.23
C SER A 170 -17.02 7.25 -3.46
#